data_AF-A0A4Q6FYQ6-F1
#
_entry.id   AF-A0A4Q6FYQ6-F1
#
_cell.length_a   1.000
_cell.length_b   1.000
_cell.length_c   1.000
_cell.angle_alpha   90.00
_cell.angle_beta   90.00
_cell.angle_gamma   90.00
#
_symmetry.space_group_name_H-M   'P 1'
#
loop_
_entity.id
_entity.type
_entity.pdbx_description
1 polymer ?
#
loop_
_entity_poly.entity_id
_entity_poly.type
_entity_poly.pdbx_seq_one_letter_code
_entity_poly.pdbx_strand_id
1 'polypeptide(L)' 'RSLFERLDGQLQGRDWLTGSRSIADPYLFVTLRWARASGVDLSGLDNLERFFTRMSADAGVAAAMGAEGL' A
#
# COMPACT_ATOMS: atom_id res chain seq x y z
N ARG A 1 0.03 8.34 -11.61
CA ARG A 1 -0.91 7.22 -11.82
C ARG A 1 -0.24 5.99 -12.43
N SER A 2 0.44 6.08 -13.57
CA SER A 2 1.05 4.92 -14.28
C SER A 2 1.93 3.98 -13.43
N LEU A 3 2.70 4.50 -12.48
CA LEU A 3 3.49 3.68 -11.55
C LEU A 3 2.59 2.83 -10.62
N PHE A 4 1.47 3.38 -10.17
CA PHE A 4 0.50 2.65 -9.36
C PHE A 4 -0.25 1.60 -10.17
N GLU A 5 -0.58 1.85 -11.44
CA GLU A 5 -1.17 0.84 -12.33
C GLU A 5 -0.25 -0.37 -12.51
N ARG A 6 1.07 -0.15 -12.62
CA ARG A 6 2.04 -1.26 -12.68
C ARG A 6 2.09 -2.06 -11.39
N LEU A 7 2.03 -1.39 -10.24
CA LEU A 7 2.04 -2.03 -8.93
C LEU A 7 0.73 -2.77 -8.65
N ASP A 8 -0.40 -2.25 -9.13
CA ASP A 8 -1.69 -2.94 -9.07
C ASP A 8 -1.64 -4.26 -9.83
N GLY A 9 -1.15 -4.24 -11.08
CA GLY A 9 -0.93 -5.45 -11.86
C GLY A 9 0.06 -6.42 -11.22
N GLN A 10 1.14 -5.92 -10.60
CA GLN A 10 2.10 -6.75 -9.86
C GLN A 10 1.46 -7.47 -8.66
N LEU A 11 0.43 -6.89 -8.05
CA LEU A 11 -0.31 -7.45 -6.93
C LEU A 11 -1.47 -8.35 -7.37
N GLN A 12 -1.71 -8.53 -8.67
CA GLN A 12 -2.77 -9.41 -9.14
C GLN A 12 -2.52 -10.86 -8.67
N GLY A 13 -3.49 -11.41 -7.92
CA GLY A 13 -3.39 -12.75 -7.34
C GLY A 13 -2.29 -12.90 -6.27
N ARG A 14 -1.73 -11.79 -5.77
CA ARG A 14 -0.66 -11.78 -4.77
C ARG A 14 -1.02 -10.91 -3.59
N ASP A 15 -0.51 -11.35 -2.45
CA ASP A 15 -0.62 -10.64 -1.19
C ASP A 15 0.53 -9.63 -1.00
N TRP A 16 1.72 -9.93 -1.50
CA TRP A 16 2.92 -9.11 -1.33
C TRP A 16 3.60 -8.85 -2.66
N LEU A 17 4.35 -7.74 -2.76
CA LEU A 17 5.02 -7.34 -4.02
C LEU A 17 6.01 -8.40 -4.52
N THR A 18 6.63 -9.14 -3.61
CA THR A 18 7.71 -10.11 -3.89
C THR A 18 7.34 -11.54 -3.49
N GLY A 19 6.05 -11.89 -3.49
CA GLY A 19 5.55 -13.22 -3.11
C GLY A 19 5.47 -13.46 -1.59
N SER A 20 6.45 -12.96 -0.84
CA SER A 20 6.42 -12.84 0.61
C SER A 20 6.57 -11.37 1.05
N ARG A 21 6.20 -11.06 2.30
CA ARG A 21 6.37 -9.74 2.89
C ARG A 21 7.85 -9.36 2.87
N SER A 22 8.15 -8.17 2.37
CA SER A 22 9.47 -7.59 2.34
C SER A 22 9.44 -6.12 2.76
N ILE A 23 10.60 -5.48 2.76
CA ILE A 23 10.72 -4.04 2.99
C ILE A 23 10.03 -3.19 1.92
N ALA A 24 9.73 -3.76 0.75
CA ALA A 24 9.05 -3.04 -0.32
C ALA A 24 7.60 -2.71 0.03
N ASP A 25 6.94 -3.56 0.82
CA ASP A 25 5.52 -3.41 1.17
C ASP A 25 5.25 -2.19 2.10
N PRO A 26 5.95 -2.01 3.24
CA PRO A 26 5.77 -0.79 4.04
C PRO A 26 6.17 0.48 3.27
N TYR A 27 7.17 0.40 2.38
CA TYR A 27 7.51 1.53 1.51
C TYR A 27 6.34 1.89 0.60
N LEU A 28 5.75 0.90 -0.09
CA LEU A 28 4.56 1.12 -0.92
C LEU A 28 3.41 1.69 -0.09
N PHE A 29 3.14 1.14 1.10
CA PHE A 29 2.08 1.64 1.98
C PHE A 29 2.22 3.13 2.28
N VAL A 30 3.42 3.59 2.65
CA VAL A 30 3.68 5.02 2.90
C VAL A 30 3.45 5.85 1.63
N THR A 31 3.95 5.40 0.47
CA THR A 31 3.74 6.14 -0.78
C THR A 31 2.25 6.21 -1.19
N LEU A 32 1.45 5.18 -0.90
CA LEU A 32 0.00 5.18 -1.12
C LEU A 32 -0.70 6.18 -0.19
N ARG A 33 -0.25 6.33 1.05
CA ARG A 33 -0.77 7.36 1.96
C ARG A 33 -0.55 8.76 1.38
N TRP A 34 0.65 9.05 0.90
CA TRP A 34 0.94 10.34 0.26
C TRP A 34 0.16 10.54 -1.03
N ALA A 35 0.01 9.50 -1.85
CA ALA A 35 -0.80 9.56 -3.07
C ALA A 35 -2.25 9.95 -2.77
N ARG A 36 -2.86 9.31 -1.76
CA ARG A 36 -4.22 9.65 -1.28
C ARG A 36 -4.31 11.08 -0.75
N ALA A 37 -3.38 11.47 0.13
CA ALA A 37 -3.34 12.83 0.69
C ALA A 37 -3.13 13.92 -0.36
N SER A 38 -2.43 13.59 -1.46
CA SER A 38 -2.13 14.52 -2.56
C SER A 38 -3.19 14.50 -3.67
N GLY A 39 -4.27 13.73 -3.52
CA GLY A 39 -5.36 13.67 -4.50
C GLY A 39 -5.01 12.93 -5.80
N VAL A 40 -4.02 12.02 -5.78
CA VAL A 40 -3.76 11.14 -6.92
C VAL A 40 -4.95 10.20 -7.11
N ASP A 41 -5.50 10.14 -8.33
CA ASP A 41 -6.57 9.20 -8.65
C ASP A 41 -6.05 7.75 -8.65
N LEU A 42 -6.59 6.96 -7.71
CA LEU A 42 -6.33 5.53 -7.53
C LEU A 42 -7.59 4.68 -7.79
N SER A 43 -8.66 5.29 -8.32
CA SER A 43 -9.90 4.57 -8.62
C SER A 43 -9.65 3.44 -9.63
N GLY A 44 -10.27 2.28 -9.37
CA GLY A 44 -10.13 1.07 -10.18
C GLY A 44 -8.82 0.30 -9.96
N LEU A 45 -7.98 0.69 -9.00
CA LEU A 45 -6.78 -0.05 -8.61
C LEU A 45 -7.07 -0.95 -7.40
N ASP A 46 -7.93 -1.96 -7.62
CA ASP A 46 -8.50 -2.80 -6.56
C ASP A 46 -7.45 -3.66 -5.83
N ASN A 47 -6.36 -4.04 -6.51
CA ASN A 47 -5.28 -4.79 -5.86
C ASN A 47 -4.50 -3.89 -4.90
N LEU A 48 -4.29 -2.62 -5.26
CA LEU A 48 -3.71 -1.65 -4.34
C LEU A 48 -4.63 -1.35 -3.16
N GLU A 49 -5.95 -1.29 -3.36
CA GLU A 49 -6.90 -1.09 -2.26
C GLU A 49 -6.87 -2.27 -1.27
N ARG A 50 -6.88 -3.51 -1.78
CA ARG A 50 -6.73 -4.73 -0.97
C ARG A 50 -5.41 -4.70 -0.19
N PHE A 51 -4.31 -4.38 -0.87
CA PHE A 51 -3.00 -4.28 -0.26
C PHE A 51 -2.97 -3.23 0.86
N PHE A 52 -3.50 -2.03 0.59
CA PHE A 52 -3.53 -0.93 1.56
C PHE A 52 -4.34 -1.32 2.80
N THR A 53 -5.53 -1.88 2.61
CA THR A 53 -6.41 -2.35 3.70
C THR A 53 -5.67 -3.34 4.60
N ARG A 54 -4.99 -4.33 4.01
CA ARG A 54 -4.22 -5.30 4.79
C ARG A 54 -3.07 -4.66 5.56
N MET A 55 -2.33 -3.74 4.92
CA MET A 55 -1.24 -3.02 5.59
C MET A 55 -1.76 -2.13 6.72
N SER A 56 -2.91 -1.49 6.58
CA SER A 56 -3.55 -0.71 7.65
C SER A 56 -3.98 -1.56 8.84
N ALA A 57 -4.31 -2.83 8.63
CA ALA A 57 -4.67 -3.78 9.69
C ALA A 57 -3.44 -4.43 10.37
N ASP A 58 -2.23 -4.20 9.88
CA ASP A 58 -1.01 -4.77 10.43
C ASP A 58 -0.64 -4.12 11.77
N ALA A 59 -0.40 -4.92 12.81
CA ALA A 59 -0.08 -4.42 14.14
C ALA A 59 1.22 -3.59 14.18
N GLY A 60 2.21 -3.95 13.36
CA GLY A 60 3.46 -3.20 13.26
C GLY A 60 3.26 -1.83 12.60
N VAL A 61 2.44 -1.77 11.55
CA VAL A 61 2.03 -0.51 10.92
C VAL A 61 1.25 0.37 11.89
N ALA A 62 0.26 -0.19 12.61
CA ALA A 62 -0.52 0.55 13.59
C ALA A 62 0.36 1.12 14.72
N ALA A 63 1.30 0.33 15.23
CA ALA A 63 2.26 0.78 16.24
C ALA A 63 3.17 1.92 15.71
N ALA A 64 3.67 1.80 14.48
CA ALA A 64 4.49 2.84 13.85
C ALA A 64 3.70 4.14 13.64
N MET A 65 2.47 4.04 13.13
CA MET A 65 1.60 5.21 12.95
C MET A 65 1.29 5.89 14.29
N GLY A 66 0.97 5.12 15.33
CA GLY A 66 0.75 5.67 16.67
C GLY A 66 1.99 6.37 17.24
N ALA A 67 3.19 5.84 17.01
CA ALA A 67 4.44 6.47 17.41
C ALA A 67 4.74 7.78 16.63
N GLU A 68 4.28 7.88 15.38
CA GLU A 68 4.39 9.07 14.54
C GLU A 68 3.24 10.08 14.74
N GLY A 69 2.22 9.74 15.54
CA GLY A 69 1.05 10.60 15.80
C GLY A 69 0.07 10.69 14.63
N LEU A 70 -0.05 9.60 13.85
CA LEU A 70 -0.83 9.49 12.61
C LEU A 70 -2.03 8.54 12.72
#